data_AF-A0A534NRK5-F1
#
_entry.id   AF-A0A534NRK5-F1
#
_cell.length_a   1.000
_cell.length_b   1.000
_cell.length_c   1.000
_cell.angle_alpha   90.00
_cell.angle_beta   90.00
_cell.angle_gamma   90.00
#
_symmetry.space_group_name_H-M   'P 1'
#
loop_
_entity.id
_entity.type
_entity.pdbx_description
1 polymer ?
#
loop_
_entity_poly.entity_id
_entity_poly.type
_entity_poly.pdbx_seq_one_letter_code
_entity_poly.pdbx_strand_id
1 'polypeptide(L)' 'MPLCPTLVIQGTHDDVVVPFLAREFVRRMQGRAQLVELPEGHELTADLPALWRRIDGFLSRQAARPTP' A
#
# COMPACT_ATOMS: atom_id res chain seq x y z
N MET A 1 2.41 -14.78 -6.63
CA MET A 1 2.62 -13.42 -6.07
C MET A 1 2.99 -12.49 -7.22
N PRO A 2 2.44 -11.27 -7.30
CA PRO A 2 2.83 -10.30 -8.32
C PRO A 2 4.35 -10.08 -8.34
N LEU A 3 4.92 -9.91 -9.53
CA LEU A 3 6.35 -9.65 -9.70
C LEU A 3 6.70 -8.16 -9.69
N CYS A 4 5.69 -7.29 -9.80
CA CYS A 4 5.87 -5.85 -9.82
C CYS A 4 6.02 -5.26 -8.40
N PRO A 5 6.72 -4.12 -8.27
CA PRO A 5 6.64 -3.28 -7.08
C PRO A 5 5.17 -2.99 -6.75
N THR A 6 4.79 -3.20 -5.49
CA THR A 6 3.40 -3.07 -5.04
C THR A 6 3.31 -2.12 -3.85
N LEU A 7 2.32 -1.22 -3.87
CA LEU A 7 1.93 -0.43 -2.70
C LEU A 7 0.62 -1.02 -2.14
N VAL A 8 0.61 -1.32 -0.85
CA VAL A 8 -0.59 -1.74 -0.11
C VAL A 8 -0.94 -0.63 0.87
N ILE A 9 -2.19 -0.20 0.86
CA ILE A 9 -2.73 0.75 1.82
C ILE A 9 -3.85 0.04 2.56
N GLN A 10 -3.81 0.08 3.89
CA GLN A 10 -4.73 -0.67 4.76
C GLN A 10 -5.19 0.21 5.92
N GLY A 11 -6.49 0.20 6.20
CA GLY A 11 -7.04 0.79 7.42
C GLY A 11 -6.79 -0.13 8.62
N THR A 12 -6.34 0.40 9.76
CA THR A 12 -6.12 -0.39 10.99
C THR A 12 -7.42 -0.74 11.70
N HIS A 13 -8.51 -0.04 11.38
CA HIS A 13 -9.86 -0.28 11.90
C HIS A 13 -10.78 -0.86 10.82
N ASP A 14 -10.20 -1.44 9.76
CA ASP A 14 -10.94 -2.09 8.68
C ASP A 14 -11.65 -3.34 9.19
N ASP A 15 -12.98 -3.31 9.10
CA ASP A 15 -13.91 -4.36 9.50
C ASP A 15 -14.29 -5.30 8.35
N VAL A 16 -13.89 -4.97 7.12
CA VAL A 16 -14.11 -5.77 5.91
C VAL A 16 -12.90 -6.66 5.62
N VAL A 17 -11.70 -6.07 5.64
CA VAL A 17 -10.43 -6.77 5.43
C VAL A 17 -9.60 -6.68 6.69
N VAL A 18 -9.45 -7.82 7.38
CA VAL A 18 -8.67 -7.89 8.62
C VAL A 18 -7.22 -7.41 8.36
N PRO A 19 -6.71 -6.39 9.09
CA PRO A 19 -5.42 -5.76 8.79
C PRO A 19 -4.21 -6.72 8.76
N PHE A 20 -4.29 -7.81 9.52
CA PHE A 20 -3.29 -8.87 9.50
C PHE A 20 -3.04 -9.45 8.10
N LEU A 21 -4.07 -9.54 7.25
CA LEU A 21 -3.95 -10.07 5.89
C LEU A 21 -3.05 -9.20 4.99
N ALA A 22 -3.09 -7.87 5.16
CA ALA A 22 -2.22 -6.95 4.43
C ALA A 22 -0.75 -7.14 4.82
N ARG A 23 -0.47 -7.32 6.13
CA ARG A 23 0.87 -7.61 6.66
C ARG A 23 1.40 -8.94 6.12
N GLU A 24 0.56 -9.97 6.12
CA GLU A 24 0.87 -11.29 5.56
C GLU A 24 1.18 -11.23 4.07
N PHE A 25 0.38 -10.49 3.31
CA PHE A 25 0.61 -10.27 1.88
C PHE A 25 1.98 -9.62 1.63
N VAL A 26 2.30 -8.53 2.35
CA VAL A 26 3.60 -7.84 2.20
C VAL A 26 4.76 -8.76 2.58
N ARG A 27 4.62 -9.58 3.63
CA ARG A 27 5.63 -10.58 3.99
C ARG A 27 5.90 -11.57 2.85
N ARG A 28 4.85 -12.06 2.18
CA ARG A 28 4.96 -13.00 1.05
C ARG A 28 5.52 -12.36 -0.22
N MET A 29 5.48 -11.04 -0.34
CA MET A 29 6.02 -10.29 -1.48
C MET A 29 7.55 -10.14 -1.46
N GLN A 30 8.23 -10.60 -0.39
CA GLN A 30 9.70 -10.69 -0.29
C GLN A 30 10.41 -9.36 -0.64
N GLY A 31 9.93 -8.26 -0.05
CA GLY A 31 10.51 -6.93 -0.25
C GLY A 31 10.02 -6.19 -1.50
N ARG A 32 9.14 -6.80 -2.31
CA ARG A 32 8.51 -6.14 -3.48
C ARG A 32 7.23 -5.38 -3.14
N ALA A 33 6.77 -5.42 -1.89
CA ALA A 33 5.61 -4.65 -1.44
C ALA A 33 5.97 -3.71 -0.30
N GLN A 34 5.36 -2.52 -0.33
CA GLN A 34 5.37 -1.55 0.77
C GLN A 34 3.97 -1.52 1.39
N LEU A 35 3.88 -1.56 2.72
CA LEU A 35 2.63 -1.39 3.45
C LEU A 35 2.55 0.02 4.05
N VAL A 36 1.40 0.67 3.89
CA VAL A 36 1.01 1.89 4.60
C VAL A 36 -0.25 1.58 5.40
N GLU A 37 -0.15 1.68 6.72
CA GLU A 37 -1.30 1.54 7.62
C GLU A 37 -1.82 2.92 8.01
N LEU A 38 -3.13 3.12 7.95
CA LEU A 38 -3.83 4.35 8.30
C LEU A 38 -4.81 4.08 9.45
N PRO A 39 -4.98 5.01 10.41
CA PRO A 39 -5.92 4.85 11.54
C PRO A 39 -7.39 5.02 11.10
N GLU A 40 -7.79 4.31 10.05
CA GLU A 40 -9.08 4.44 9.35
C GLU A 40 -9.73 3.05 9.16
N GLY A 41 -11.02 3.06 8.79
CA GLY A 41 -11.75 1.87 8.36
C GLY A 41 -11.50 1.53 6.88
N HIS A 42 -12.38 0.72 6.29
CA HIS A 42 -12.23 0.21 4.93
C HIS A 42 -12.16 1.30 3.84
N GLU A 43 -12.88 2.40 4.01
CA GLU A 43 -13.09 3.41 2.96
C GLU A 43 -11.87 4.31 2.71
N LEU A 44 -10.99 4.52 3.70
CA LEU A 44 -9.77 5.34 3.59
C LEU A 44 -10.00 6.78 3.07
N THR A 45 -11.11 7.41 3.46
CA THR A 45 -11.55 8.72 2.93
C THR A 45 -11.22 9.91 3.83
N ALA A 46 -10.60 9.71 5.00
CA ALA A 46 -10.40 10.80 5.96
C ALA A 46 -9.46 11.90 5.44
N ASP A 47 -8.45 11.54 4.63
CA ASP A 47 -7.54 12.49 3.97
C ASP A 47 -7.11 11.98 2.58
N LEU A 48 -8.04 12.10 1.62
CA LEU A 48 -7.78 11.76 0.22
C LEU A 48 -6.57 12.53 -0.36
N PRO A 49 -6.38 13.84 -0.12
CA PRO A 49 -5.19 14.54 -0.61
C PRO A 49 -3.86 13.92 -0.13
N ALA A 50 -3.75 13.52 1.15
CA ALA A 50 -2.55 12.84 1.64
C ALA A 50 -2.38 11.45 1.05
N LEU A 51 -3.48 10.71 0.88
CA LEU A 51 -3.48 9.40 0.23
C LEU A 51 -2.93 9.51 -1.21
N TRP A 52 -3.42 10.48 -1.98
CA TRP A 52 -2.94 10.73 -3.34
C TRP A 52 -1.46 11.07 -3.41
N ARG A 53 -0.95 11.91 -2.49
CA ARG A 53 0.49 12.20 -2.43
C ARG A 53 1.34 10.95 -2.17
N ARG A 54 0.85 10.00 -1.37
CA ARG A 54 1.55 8.73 -1.11
C ARG A 54 1.59 7.84 -2.35
N ILE A 55 0.46 7.76 -3.08
CA ILE A 55 0.35 7.00 -4.32
C ILE A 55 1.28 7.60 -5.38
N ASP A 56 1.22 8.91 -5.58
CA ASP A 56 2.08 9.63 -6.53
C ASP A 56 3.56 9.39 -6.23
N GLY A 57 3.99 9.61 -4.99
CA GLY A 57 5.37 9.37 -4.59
C GLY A 57 5.83 7.93 -4.80
N PHE A 58 4.96 6.93 -4.64
CA PHE A 58 5.29 5.54 -4.97
C PHE A 58 5.48 5.34 -6.48
N LEU A 59 4.55 5.85 -7.29
CA LEU A 59 4.61 5.73 -8.75
C LEU A 59 5.81 6.46 -9.34
N SER A 60 6.14 7.67 -8.87
CA SER A 60 7.31 8.42 -9.37
C SER A 60 8.61 7.67 -9.12
N ARG A 61 8.75 6.97 -7.97
CA ARG A 61 9.93 6.14 -7.69
C ARG A 61 10.07 4.95 -8.63
N GLN A 62 8.95 4.38 -9.08
CA GLN A 62 8.99 3.28 -10.04
C GLN A 62 9.30 3.78 -11.46
N ALA A 63 8.77 4.93 -11.84
CA ALA A 63 9.07 5.56 -13.13
C ALA A 63 10.53 6.01 -13.26
N ALA A 64 11.13 6.47 -12.15
CA ALA A 64 12.54 6.86 -12.10
C ALA A 64 13.51 5.67 -12.09
N ARG A 65 13.02 4.44 -11.91
CA ARG A 65 13.86 3.24 -11.90
C ARG A 65 14.06 2.76 -13.34
N PRO A 66 15.30 2.66 -13.84
CA PRO A 66 15.54 2.15 -15.18
C PRO A 66 14.95 0.74 -15.33
N THR A 67 14.24 0.50 -16.43
CA THR A 67 13.76 -0.83 -16.80
C THR A 67 14.98 -1.72 -17.05
N PRO A 68 15.06 -2.93 -16.44
CA PRO A 68 16.14 -3.87 -16.71
C PRO A 68 16.13 -4.35 -18.17
#